data_AF-A0A645JRC9-F1
#
_entry.id   AF-A0A645JRC9-F1
#
_cell.length_a   1.000
_cell.length_b   1.000
_cell.length_c   1.000
_cell.angle_alpha   90.00
_cell.angle_beta   90.00
_cell.angle_gamma   90.00
#
_symmetry.space_group_name_H-M   'P 1'
#
loop_
_entity.id
_entity.type
_entity.pdbx_description
1 polymer ?
#
loop_
_entity_poly.entity_id
_entity_poly.type
_entity_poly.pdbx_seq_one_letter_code
_entity_poly.pdbx_strand_id
1 'polypeptide(L)'
;MNFAEALQIWRPLGMLKDGSHISFEALTAIHYTHRLAAYVVVLALAGLWWALRHAPALAKQRRLLGFFAVLQVLTGLSNVVLDWPLVAAVLHTGGAAALVTIVVWSLAVTRANAVAAPGPEMARRPA
;
A
#
# COMPACT_ATOMS: atom_id res chain seq x y z
N MET A 1 25.86 -0.30 6.42
CA MET A 1 24.45 0.14 6.55
C MET A 1 24.22 0.46 8.02
N ASN A 2 23.89 1.71 8.35
CA ASN A 2 23.67 2.15 9.72
C ASN A 2 22.17 2.19 10.06
N PHE A 3 21.65 1.09 10.63
CA PHE A 3 20.22 0.97 10.99
C PHE A 3 19.82 1.80 12.21
N ALA A 4 20.74 2.01 13.16
CA ALA A 4 20.47 2.79 14.37
C ALA A 4 20.15 4.25 14.04
N GLU A 5 20.87 4.80 13.07
CA GLU A 5 20.65 6.14 12.55
C GLU A 5 19.43 6.20 11.61
N ALA A 6 19.21 5.17 10.80
CA ALA A 6 18.11 5.08 9.84
C ALA A 6 16.72 5.02 10.50
N LEU A 7 16.58 4.32 11.63
CA LEU A 7 15.30 3.96 12.24
C LEU A 7 14.92 4.83 13.46
N GLN A 8 15.41 6.07 13.52
CA GLN A 8 14.98 7.03 14.53
C GLN A 8 13.53 7.47 14.27
N ILE A 9 12.66 7.29 15.26
CA ILE A 9 11.20 7.53 15.14
C ILE A 9 10.85 9.01 14.88
N TRP A 10 11.57 9.93 15.54
CA TRP A 10 11.26 11.37 15.48
C TRP A 10 12.53 12.15 15.12
N ARG A 11 12.56 12.72 13.92
CA ARG A 11 13.65 13.57 13.42
C ARG A 11 13.20 14.43 12.23
N PRO A 12 13.86 15.56 11.95
CA PRO A 12 13.61 16.33 10.74
C PRO A 12 14.01 15.55 9.48
N LEU A 13 13.43 15.90 8.33
CA LEU A 13 13.76 15.27 7.07
C LEU A 13 15.22 15.57 6.69
N GLY A 14 15.99 14.54 6.34
CA GLY A 14 17.40 14.67 5.93
C GLY A 14 18.41 14.93 7.07
N MET A 15 17.94 15.01 8.32
CA MET A 15 18.77 15.32 9.48
C MET A 15 18.58 14.28 10.60
N LEU A 16 19.56 14.15 11.48
CA LEU A 16 19.45 13.43 12.74
C LEU A 16 18.81 14.31 13.82
N LYS A 17 18.48 13.70 14.97
CA LYS A 17 17.92 14.40 16.14
C LYS A 17 18.79 15.53 16.67
N ASP A 18 20.12 15.40 16.53
CA ASP A 18 21.10 16.40 16.94
C ASP A 18 21.32 17.51 15.90
N GLY A 19 20.59 17.46 14.77
CA GLY A 19 20.72 18.43 13.67
C GLY A 19 21.87 18.17 12.71
N SER A 20 22.63 17.07 12.86
CA SER A 20 23.61 16.66 11.86
C SER A 20 22.94 16.01 10.64
N HIS A 21 23.63 15.97 9.50
CA HIS A 21 23.11 15.33 8.29
C HIS A 21 23.11 13.81 8.42
N ILE A 22 22.08 13.18 7.83
CA ILE A 22 22.04 11.73 7.76
C ILE A 22 23.16 11.18 6.88
N SER A 23 23.84 10.13 7.35
CA SER A 23 24.89 9.44 6.63
C SER A 23 24.34 8.69 5.42
N PHE A 24 25.18 8.51 4.39
CA PHE A 24 24.84 7.70 3.23
C PHE A 24 24.54 6.24 3.59
N GLU A 25 25.24 5.70 4.60
CA GLU A 25 24.98 4.36 5.11
C GLU A 25 23.58 4.21 5.71
N ALA A 26 23.09 5.25 6.39
CA ALA A 26 21.75 5.29 6.94
C ALA A 26 20.70 5.50 5.85
N LEU A 27 20.95 6.34 4.84
CA LEU A 27 20.09 6.44 3.65
C LEU A 27 19.93 5.09 2.94
N THR A 28 21.04 4.36 2.77
CA THR A 28 21.02 3.01 2.21
C THR A 28 20.18 2.05 3.06
N ALA A 29 20.30 2.12 4.39
CA ALA A 29 19.52 1.29 5.31
C ALA A 29 18.01 1.61 5.24
N ILE A 30 17.61 2.89 5.13
CA ILE A 30 16.21 3.29 4.92
C ILE A 30 15.68 2.71 3.61
N HIS A 31 16.42 2.92 2.52
CA HIS A 31 16.02 2.47 1.20
C HIS A 31 15.86 0.95 1.16
N TYR A 32 16.80 0.22 1.75
CA TYR A 32 16.74 -1.24 1.82
C TYR A 32 15.56 -1.73 2.66
N THR A 33 15.32 -1.12 3.83
CA THR A 33 14.18 -1.44 4.70
C THR A 33 12.85 -1.20 3.97
N HIS A 34 12.74 -0.10 3.23
CA HIS A 34 11.56 0.18 2.41
C HIS A 34 11.32 -0.89 1.35
N ARG A 35 12.38 -1.32 0.64
CA ARG A 35 12.28 -2.40 -0.36
C ARG A 35 11.81 -3.71 0.25
N LEU A 36 12.33 -4.08 1.42
CA LEU A 36 11.92 -5.28 2.12
C LEU A 36 10.42 -5.23 2.49
N ALA A 37 9.96 -4.10 3.05
CA ALA A 37 8.55 -3.90 3.34
C ALA A 37 7.69 -3.90 2.06
N ALA A 38 8.18 -3.30 0.96
CA ALA A 38 7.50 -3.29 -0.32
C ALA A 38 7.27 -4.70 -0.87
N TYR A 39 8.24 -5.62 -0.72
CA TYR A 39 8.04 -7.03 -1.12
C TYR A 39 6.88 -7.68 -0.36
N VAL A 40 6.82 -7.49 0.96
CA VAL A 40 5.72 -8.00 1.80
C VAL A 40 4.38 -7.41 1.37
N VAL A 41 4.32 -6.08 1.17
CA VAL A 41 3.09 -5.40 0.76
C VAL A 41 2.64 -5.84 -0.64
N VAL A 42 3.55 -5.94 -1.61
CA VAL A 42 3.22 -6.41 -2.98
C VAL A 42 2.67 -7.84 -2.95
N LEU A 43 3.27 -8.74 -2.17
CA LEU A 43 2.75 -10.10 -2.00
C LEU A 43 1.36 -10.10 -1.36
N ALA A 44 1.13 -9.28 -0.33
CA ALA A 44 -0.18 -9.15 0.30
C ALA A 44 -1.23 -8.59 -0.68
N LEU A 45 -0.89 -7.58 -1.49
CA LEU A 45 -1.77 -7.01 -2.51
C LEU A 45 -2.06 -8.01 -3.64
N ALA A 46 -1.07 -8.80 -4.06
CA ALA A 46 -1.26 -9.88 -5.03
C ALA A 46 -2.20 -10.96 -4.48
N GLY A 47 -2.02 -11.34 -3.21
CA GLY A 47 -2.92 -12.25 -2.51
C GLY A 47 -4.35 -11.71 -2.42
N LEU A 48 -4.52 -10.43 -2.07
CA LEU A 48 -5.82 -9.76 -2.06
C LEU A 48 -6.45 -9.72 -3.46
N TRP A 49 -5.68 -9.30 -4.47
CA TRP A 49 -6.12 -9.28 -5.86
C TRP A 49 -6.63 -10.65 -6.33
N TRP A 50 -5.91 -11.71 -5.96
CA TRP A 50 -6.30 -13.09 -6.23
C TRP A 50 -7.58 -13.48 -5.48
N ALA A 51 -7.67 -13.21 -4.19
CA ALA A 51 -8.85 -13.52 -3.38
C ALA A 51 -10.13 -12.84 -3.91
N LEU A 52 -10.01 -11.59 -4.37
CA LEU A 52 -11.12 -10.83 -4.96
C LEU A 52 -11.70 -11.46 -6.24
N ARG A 53 -11.04 -12.46 -6.85
CA ARG A 53 -11.62 -13.20 -7.98
C ARG A 53 -12.89 -13.97 -7.62
N HIS A 54 -13.07 -14.32 -6.36
CA HIS A 54 -14.25 -15.01 -5.85
C HIS A 54 -15.39 -14.05 -5.47
N ALA A 55 -15.19 -12.74 -5.60
CA ALA A 55 -16.18 -11.71 -5.28
C ALA A 55 -16.51 -10.86 -6.52
N PRO A 56 -17.42 -11.32 -7.41
CA PRO A 56 -17.79 -10.59 -8.63
C PRO A 56 -18.23 -9.14 -8.39
N ALA A 57 -18.89 -8.87 -7.26
CA ALA A 57 -19.32 -7.54 -6.84
C ALA A 57 -18.15 -6.54 -6.65
N LEU A 58 -16.92 -7.03 -6.49
CA LEU A 58 -15.70 -6.22 -6.31
C LEU A 58 -14.79 -6.23 -7.56
N ALA A 59 -15.31 -6.62 -8.73
CA ALA A 59 -14.51 -6.72 -9.95
C ALA A 59 -13.82 -5.40 -10.34
N LYS A 60 -14.47 -4.25 -10.11
CA LYS A 60 -13.87 -2.92 -10.37
C LYS A 60 -12.67 -2.67 -9.45
N GLN A 61 -12.83 -2.92 -8.16
CA GLN A 61 -11.78 -2.78 -7.16
C GLN A 61 -10.61 -3.72 -7.47
N ARG A 62 -10.88 -4.98 -7.85
CA ARG A 62 -9.84 -5.92 -8.29
C ARG A 62 -9.02 -5.38 -9.46
N ARG A 63 -9.68 -4.85 -10.50
CA ARG A 63 -8.99 -4.30 -11.69
C ARG A 63 -8.13 -3.09 -11.32
N LEU A 64 -8.69 -2.14 -10.56
CA LEU A 64 -7.95 -0.95 -10.13
C LEU A 64 -6.78 -1.32 -9.21
N LEU A 65 -6.98 -2.24 -8.27
CA LEU A 65 -5.94 -2.72 -7.37
C LEU A 65 -4.76 -3.31 -8.16
N GLY A 66 -5.05 -4.18 -9.15
CA GLY A 66 -4.01 -4.77 -9.99
C GLY A 66 -3.26 -3.72 -10.82
N PHE A 67 -3.99 -2.79 -11.44
CA PHE A 67 -3.39 -1.69 -12.22
C PHE A 67 -2.44 -0.84 -11.38
N PHE A 68 -2.91 -0.34 -10.23
CA PHE A 68 -2.09 0.52 -9.38
C PHE A 68 -0.95 -0.26 -8.71
N ALA A 69 -1.10 -1.55 -8.40
CA ALA A 69 -0.02 -2.35 -7.85
C ALA A 69 1.13 -2.51 -8.85
N VAL A 70 0.82 -2.76 -10.13
CA VAL A 70 1.83 -2.80 -11.20
C VAL A 70 2.48 -1.44 -11.39
N LEU A 71 1.68 -0.37 -11.48
CA LEU A 71 2.19 1.00 -11.58
C LEU A 71 3.13 1.33 -10.42
N GLN A 72 2.84 0.82 -9.22
CA GLN A 72 3.64 1.09 -8.03
C GLN A 72 5.00 0.42 -8.06
N VAL A 73 5.08 -0.81 -8.56
CA VAL A 73 6.37 -1.50 -8.77
C VAL A 73 7.19 -0.79 -9.86
N LEU A 74 6.56 -0.43 -10.97
CA LEU A 74 7.23 0.26 -12.08
C LEU A 74 7.79 1.62 -11.64
N THR A 75 6.96 2.47 -11.02
CA THR A 75 7.39 3.79 -10.53
C THR A 75 8.41 3.69 -9.40
N GLY A 76 8.29 2.69 -8.52
CA GLY A 76 9.27 2.43 -7.46
C GLY A 76 10.64 2.03 -8.02
N LEU A 77 10.67 1.18 -9.05
CA LEU A 77 11.91 0.80 -9.72
C LEU A 77 12.52 1.96 -10.50
N SER A 78 11.69 2.75 -11.19
CA SER A 78 12.13 3.96 -11.90
C SER A 78 12.83 4.96 -10.98
N ASN A 79 12.36 5.13 -9.74
CA ASN A 79 13.03 6.00 -8.77
C ASN A 79 14.46 5.56 -8.44
N VAL A 80 14.78 4.28 -8.60
CA VAL A 80 16.13 3.73 -8.36
C VAL A 80 16.98 3.78 -9.63
N VAL A 81 16.41 3.39 -10.77
CA VAL A 81 17.16 3.18 -12.02
C VAL A 81 17.34 4.47 -12.83
N LEU A 82 16.43 5.44 -12.67
CA LEU A 82 16.41 6.68 -13.46
C LEU A 82 16.76 7.93 -12.64
N ASP A 83 17.47 7.77 -11.52
CA ASP A 83 17.92 8.87 -10.65
C ASP A 83 16.78 9.79 -10.16
N TRP A 84 15.72 9.18 -9.61
CA TRP A 84 14.64 9.88 -8.92
C TRP A 84 13.88 10.92 -9.78
N PRO A 85 13.31 10.53 -10.94
CA PRO A 85 12.59 11.47 -11.78
C PRO A 85 11.31 11.94 -11.08
N LEU A 86 11.10 13.27 -11.02
CA LEU A 86 10.02 13.89 -10.25
C LEU A 86 8.64 13.30 -10.57
N VAL A 87 8.35 13.07 -11.86
CA VAL A 87 7.08 12.48 -12.30
C VAL A 87 6.87 11.09 -11.72
N ALA A 88 7.91 10.24 -11.69
CA ALA A 88 7.80 8.91 -11.11
C ALA A 88 7.64 8.98 -9.58
N ALA A 89 8.33 9.89 -8.90
CA ALA A 89 8.21 10.09 -7.46
C ALA A 89 6.78 10.53 -7.06
N VAL A 90 6.20 11.47 -7.82
CA VAL A 90 4.81 11.93 -7.64
C VAL A 90 3.82 10.81 -7.92
N LEU A 91 3.98 10.09 -9.04
CA LEU A 91 3.12 8.95 -9.38
C LEU A 91 3.23 7.82 -8.37
N HIS A 92 4.41 7.56 -7.82
CA HIS A 92 4.60 6.57 -6.78
C HIS A 92 3.85 6.96 -5.50
N THR A 93 3.96 8.21 -5.07
CA THR A 93 3.26 8.68 -3.86
C THR A 93 1.74 8.68 -4.07
N GLY A 94 1.26 9.21 -5.19
CA GLY A 94 -0.16 9.21 -5.54
C GLY A 94 -0.73 7.80 -5.76
N GLY A 95 0.04 6.91 -6.37
CA GLY A 95 -0.30 5.50 -6.58
C GLY A 95 -0.47 4.74 -5.26
N ALA A 96 0.40 4.98 -4.28
CA ALA A 96 0.24 4.43 -2.93
C ALA A 96 -1.06 4.93 -2.27
N ALA A 97 -1.37 6.23 -2.37
CA ALA A 97 -2.61 6.78 -1.84
C ALA A 97 -3.86 6.18 -2.51
N ALA A 98 -3.81 5.97 -3.83
CA ALA A 98 -4.87 5.30 -4.58
C ALA A 98 -5.05 3.84 -4.12
N LEU A 99 -3.97 3.08 -3.93
CA LEU A 99 -4.03 1.70 -3.42
C LEU A 99 -4.69 1.62 -2.05
N VAL A 100 -4.27 2.48 -1.10
CA VAL A 100 -4.90 2.56 0.22
C VAL A 100 -6.39 2.87 0.10
N THR A 101 -6.76 3.83 -0.74
CA THR A 101 -8.15 4.21 -0.99
C THR A 101 -8.97 3.03 -1.53
N ILE A 102 -8.42 2.27 -2.48
CA ILE A 102 -9.09 1.09 -3.05
C ILE A 102 -9.31 0.01 -1.98
N VAL A 103 -8.29 -0.28 -1.15
CA VAL A 103 -8.40 -1.27 -0.08
C VAL A 103 -9.45 -0.85 0.96
N VAL A 104 -9.43 0.41 1.41
CA VAL A 104 -10.42 0.94 2.35
C VAL A 104 -11.82 0.93 1.75
N TRP A 105 -11.96 1.29 0.47
CA TRP A 105 -13.24 1.25 -0.23
C TRP A 105 -13.79 -0.18 -0.35
N SER A 106 -12.95 -1.16 -0.70
CA SER A 106 -13.31 -2.58 -0.70
C SER A 106 -13.79 -3.04 0.68
N LEU A 107 -13.11 -2.62 1.75
CA LEU A 107 -13.50 -2.95 3.12
C LEU A 107 -14.83 -2.31 3.51
N ALA A 108 -15.06 -1.04 3.16
CA ALA A 108 -16.29 -0.32 3.47
C ALA A 108 -17.51 -0.98 2.81
N VAL A 109 -17.41 -1.31 1.52
CA VAL A 109 -18.52 -1.93 0.76
C VAL A 109 -18.83 -3.34 1.28
N THR A 110 -17.81 -4.14 1.60
CA THR A 110 -18.02 -5.50 2.12
C THR A 110 -18.65 -5.50 3.50
N ARG A 111 -18.29 -4.58 4.39
CA ARG A 111 -18.92 -4.46 5.71
C ARG A 111 -20.37 -3.98 5.63
N ALA A 112 -20.67 -3.02 4.75
CA ALA A 112 -22.04 -2.54 4.55
C ALA A 112 -22.98 -3.67 4.09
N ASN A 113 -22.53 -4.50 3.15
CA ASN A 113 -23.31 -5.65 2.67
C ASN A 113 -23.53 -6.72 3.75
N ALA A 114 -22.56 -6.92 4.66
CA ALA A 114 -22.71 -7.85 5.77
C ALA A 114 -23.75 -7.38 6.79
N VAL A 115 -23.87 -6.07 7.03
CA VAL A 115 -24.86 -5.49 7.95
C VAL A 115 -26.28 -5.48 7.36
N ALA A 116 -26.41 -5.33 6.04
CA ALA A 116 -27.71 -5.27 5.37
C ALA A 116 -28.36 -6.64 5.13
N ALA A 117 -27.66 -7.75 5.35
CA ALA A 117 -28.23 -9.09 5.21
C ALA A 117 -29.28 -9.33 6.31
N PRO A 118 -30.55 -9.63 5.97
CA PRO A 118 -31.57 -9.91 6.99
C PRO A 118 -31.15 -11.15 7.80
N GLY A 119 -31.25 -11.06 9.14
CA GLY A 119 -31.03 -12.21 10.00
C GLY A 119 -31.99 -13.36 9.65
N PRO A 120 -31.57 -14.63 9.84
CA PRO A 120 -32.31 -15.83 9.41
C PRO A 120 -33.71 -16.00 10.07
N GLU A 121 -34.09 -15.12 11.00
CA GLU A 121 -35.31 -15.20 11.79
C GLU A 121 -36.55 -14.62 11.07
N MET A 122 -36.38 -13.70 10.11
CA MET A 122 -37.54 -13.05 9.45
C MET A 122 -38.11 -13.85 8.27
N ALA A 123 -37.41 -14.89 7.81
CA ALA A 123 -37.85 -15.74 6.69
C ALA A 123 -38.79 -16.91 7.11
N ARG A 124 -39.08 -17.08 8.41
CA ARG A 124 -39.93 -18.17 8.95
C ARG A 124 -41.24 -17.70 9.58
N ARG A 125 -41.94 -16.73 8.97
CA ARG A 125 -43.35 -16.49 9.30
C ARG A 125 -44.26 -17.13 8.24
N PRO A 126 -44.80 -18.34 8.47
CA PRO A 126 -45.94 -18.81 7.69
C PRO A 126 -47.18 -17.98 8.04
N ALA A 127 -47.96 -17.65 7.00
CA ALA A 127 -49.27 -17.00 7.10
C ALA A 127 -50.36 -18.01 7.51
#